data_AF-A0A2G4F457-F1
#
_entry.id   AF-A0A2G4F457-F1
#
_cell.length_a   1.000
_cell.length_b   1.000
_cell.length_c   1.000
_cell.angle_alpha   90.00
_cell.angle_beta   90.00
_cell.angle_gamma   90.00
#
_symmetry.space_group_name_H-M   'P 1'
#
loop_
_entity.id
_entity.type
_entity.pdbx_description
1 polymer ?
#
loop_
_entity_poly.entity_id
_entity_poly.type
_entity_poly.pdbx_seq_one_letter_code
_entity_poly.pdbx_strand_id
1 'polypeptide(L)'
;MSPTSISRYVTRNPEVLQGEPIIADTQVTVRDIVVFWKSGIKPEEIPQKLLQLVTAAQVFDAISFYLDNQPEIDDRIAWYEARPMLNVSPLLRCNPLLNEVTEYVAAYRRDRNADINFLESEAL
;
A
#
# COMPACT_ATOMS: atom_id res chain seq x y z
N MET A 1 -14.53 12.44 18.18
CA MET A 1 -13.33 13.16 17.69
C MET A 1 -12.17 12.22 17.93
N SER A 2 -11.56 11.66 16.87
CA SER A 2 -10.37 10.83 17.01
C SER A 2 -9.20 11.74 17.44
N PRO A 3 -8.38 11.34 18.42
CA PRO A 3 -7.26 12.17 18.87
C PRO A 3 -6.35 12.47 17.66
N THR A 4 -6.12 13.75 17.39
CA THR A 4 -5.14 14.16 16.37
C THR A 4 -3.76 13.99 16.98
N SER A 5 -3.19 12.80 16.82
CA SER A 5 -1.82 12.54 17.26
C SER A 5 -0.85 13.22 16.29
N ILE A 6 0.03 14.05 16.83
CA ILE A 6 1.05 14.76 16.04
C ILE A 6 2.22 13.81 15.86
N SER A 7 2.52 13.48 14.61
CA SER A 7 3.68 12.68 14.22
C SER A 7 4.50 13.46 13.19
N ARG A 8 5.82 13.27 13.19
CA ARG A 8 6.75 14.06 12.38
C ARG A 8 6.76 13.61 10.93
N TYR A 9 6.65 12.31 10.70
CA TYR A 9 6.79 11.66 9.41
C TYR A 9 5.47 11.10 8.89
N VAL A 10 4.43 11.01 9.71
CA VAL A 10 3.11 10.53 9.27
C VAL A 10 2.29 11.69 8.74
N THR A 11 1.78 11.53 7.51
CA THR A 11 0.85 12.46 6.87
C THR A 11 -0.40 11.75 6.38
N ARG A 12 -1.43 12.51 6.04
CA ARG A 12 -2.67 12.00 5.45
C ARG A 12 -2.97 12.78 4.19
N ASN A 13 -3.22 12.06 3.09
CA ASN A 13 -3.72 12.65 1.87
C ASN A 13 -5.06 11.97 1.52
N PRO A 14 -6.20 12.68 1.54
CA PRO A 14 -7.51 12.10 1.20
C PRO A 14 -7.57 11.45 -0.18
N GLU A 15 -6.77 11.95 -1.13
CA GLU A 15 -6.71 11.45 -2.50
C GLU A 15 -5.87 10.17 -2.63
N VAL A 16 -5.04 9.86 -1.63
CA VAL A 16 -4.15 8.70 -1.62
C VAL A 16 -4.66 7.67 -0.64
N LEU A 17 -4.91 6.45 -1.14
CA LEU A 17 -5.34 5.30 -0.32
C LEU A 17 -6.55 5.59 0.60
N GLN A 18 -7.47 6.46 0.18
CA GLN A 18 -8.63 6.86 0.98
C GLN A 18 -8.26 7.51 2.32
N GLY A 19 -7.17 8.28 2.35
CA GLY A 19 -6.76 9.03 3.53
C GLY A 19 -6.15 8.19 4.66
N GLU A 20 -5.56 7.02 4.36
CA GLU A 20 -4.76 6.34 5.39
C GLU A 20 -3.61 7.22 5.86
N PRO A 21 -3.19 7.07 7.12
CA PRO A 21 -1.88 7.52 7.56
C PRO A 21 -0.77 6.87 6.72
N ILE A 22 0.01 7.69 6.02
CA ILE A 22 1.16 7.28 5.21
C ILE A 22 2.43 7.96 5.73
N ILE A 23 3.58 7.33 5.49
CA ILE A 23 4.86 7.99 5.71
C ILE A 23 5.06 9.04 4.61
N ALA A 24 5.39 10.27 5.00
CA ALA A 24 5.58 11.41 4.11
C ALA A 24 6.52 11.07 2.96
N ASP A 25 6.16 11.53 1.77
CA ASP A 25 6.86 11.30 0.50
C ASP A 25 6.97 9.81 0.09
N THR A 26 6.20 8.94 0.72
CA THR A 26 6.10 7.51 0.36
C THR A 26 4.64 7.09 0.26
N GLN A 27 4.39 5.95 -0.37
CA GLN A 27 3.07 5.28 -0.35
C GLN A 27 3.05 4.08 0.62
N VAL A 28 3.95 4.10 1.61
CA VAL A 28 3.97 3.12 2.70
C VAL A 28 3.02 3.61 3.78
N THR A 29 2.04 2.80 4.13
CA THR A 29 1.05 3.15 5.16
C THR A 29 1.58 2.79 6.54
N VAL A 30 1.07 3.46 7.58
CA VAL A 30 1.32 3.06 8.97
C VAL A 30 0.84 1.62 9.19
N ARG A 31 -0.28 1.24 8.57
CA ARG A 31 -0.80 -0.13 8.57
C ARG A 31 0.24 -1.14 8.08
N ASP A 32 0.91 -0.89 6.96
CA ASP A 32 1.92 -1.81 6.43
C ASP A 32 3.04 -2.05 7.47
N ILE A 33 3.55 -0.98 8.07
CA ILE A 33 4.61 -1.03 9.09
C ILE A 33 4.13 -1.82 10.32
N VAL A 34 2.91 -1.56 10.78
CA VAL A 34 2.31 -2.26 11.94
C VAL A 34 2.12 -3.75 11.64
N VAL A 35 1.71 -4.12 10.43
CA VAL A 35 1.57 -5.54 10.02
C VAL A 35 2.93 -6.23 10.06
N PHE A 36 3.99 -5.63 9.50
CA PHE A 36 5.34 -6.19 9.60
C PHE A 36 5.78 -6.34 11.06
N TRP A 37 5.59 -5.31 11.88
CA TRP A 37 5.96 -5.35 13.28
C TRP A 37 5.19 -6.43 14.07
N LYS A 38 3.86 -6.52 13.89
CA LYS A 38 3.02 -7.56 14.51
C LYS A 38 3.34 -8.98 14.03
N SER A 39 3.92 -9.14 12.84
CA SER A 39 4.42 -10.44 12.37
C SER A 39 5.73 -10.90 13.03
N GLY A 40 6.28 -10.10 13.95
CA GLY A 40 7.49 -10.42 14.72
C GLY A 40 8.78 -9.87 14.12
N ILE A 41 8.69 -9.04 13.07
CA ILE A 41 9.87 -8.37 12.51
C ILE A 41 10.22 -7.18 13.40
N LYS A 42 11.52 -7.06 13.72
CA LYS A 42 11.99 -5.96 14.56
C LYS A 42 11.86 -4.63 13.80
N PRO A 43 11.47 -3.53 14.45
CA PRO A 43 11.34 -2.22 13.81
C PRO A 43 12.57 -1.80 12.99
N GLU A 44 13.77 -2.15 13.45
CA GLU A 44 15.04 -1.85 12.80
C GLU A 44 15.26 -2.63 11.49
N GLU A 45 14.60 -3.78 11.33
CA GLU A 45 14.70 -4.66 10.16
C GLU A 45 13.66 -4.34 9.09
N ILE A 46 12.58 -3.62 9.44
CA ILE A 46 11.49 -3.25 8.53
C ILE A 46 11.98 -2.45 7.31
N PRO A 47 12.86 -1.43 7.44
CA PRO A 47 13.43 -0.71 6.29
C PRO A 47 14.02 -1.65 5.22
N GLN A 48 14.75 -2.68 5.65
CA GLN A 48 15.36 -3.65 4.75
C GLN A 48 14.30 -4.49 4.01
N LYS A 49 13.21 -4.87 4.68
CA LYS A 49 12.08 -5.59 4.05
C LYS A 49 11.31 -4.73 3.05
N LEU A 50 11.34 -3.41 3.25
CA LEU A 50 10.70 -2.41 2.40
C LEU A 50 11.65 -1.80 1.36
N LEU A 51 12.76 -2.47 1.01
CA LEU A 51 13.74 -1.99 0.02
C LEU A 51 14.25 -0.56 0.29
N GLN A 52 14.38 -0.18 1.56
CA GLN A 52 14.81 1.15 2.01
C GLN A 52 13.89 2.30 1.56
N LEU A 53 12.63 2.00 1.24
CA LEU A 53 11.61 3.03 0.98
C LEU A 53 11.32 3.89 2.21
N VAL A 54 11.57 3.36 3.41
CA VAL A 54 11.43 4.07 4.69
C VAL A 54 12.68 3.88 5.54
N THR A 55 12.94 4.84 6.41
CA THR A 55 14.04 4.81 7.39
C THR A 55 13.59 4.25 8.73
N ALA A 56 14.53 3.80 9.57
CA ALA A 56 14.22 3.33 10.92
C ALA A 56 13.51 4.41 11.76
N ALA A 57 13.90 5.69 11.63
CA ALA A 57 13.25 6.80 12.33
C ALA A 57 11.77 6.94 11.96
N GLN A 58 11.44 6.83 10.67
CA GLN A 58 10.05 6.84 10.19
C GLN A 58 9.26 5.63 10.69
N VAL A 59 9.90 4.46 10.78
CA VAL A 59 9.27 3.25 11.34
C VAL A 59 8.92 3.44 12.82
N PHE A 60 9.84 3.93 13.64
CA PHE A 60 9.58 4.18 15.06
C PHE A 60 8.49 5.24 15.26
N ASP A 61 8.50 6.32 14.47
CA ASP A 61 7.46 7.35 14.51
C ASP A 61 6.09 6.79 14.09
N ALA A 62 6.05 5.92 13.07
CA ALA A 62 4.82 5.23 12.66
C ALA A 62 4.27 4.30 13.74
N ILE A 63 5.14 3.57 14.43
CA ILE A 63 4.74 2.71 15.55
C ILE A 63 4.23 3.57 16.72
N SER A 64 4.89 4.69 17.03
CA SER A 64 4.40 5.64 18.03
C SER A 64 3.01 6.15 17.67
N PHE A 65 2.81 6.56 16.40
CA PHE A 65 1.51 6.98 15.89
C PHE A 65 0.45 5.87 16.01
N TYR A 66 0.82 4.62 15.71
CA TYR A 66 -0.08 3.49 15.88
C TYR A 66 -0.52 3.32 17.34
N LEU A 67 0.40 3.41 18.30
CA LEU A 67 0.09 3.24 19.72
C LEU A 67 -0.90 4.30 20.23
N ASP A 68 -0.87 5.51 19.68
CA ASP A 68 -1.84 6.56 20.03
C ASP A 68 -3.19 6.41 19.28
N ASN A 69 -3.23 5.64 18.18
CA ASN A 69 -4.39 5.53 17.28
C ASN A 69 -4.75 4.08 16.94
N GLN A 70 -4.54 3.15 17.90
CA GLN A 70 -4.69 1.71 17.65
C GLN A 70 -6.05 1.33 17.04
N PRO A 71 -7.20 1.83 17.53
CA PRO A 71 -8.50 1.43 16.99
C PRO A 71 -8.63 1.72 15.49
N GLU A 72 -8.17 2.89 15.04
CA GLU A 72 -8.25 3.27 13.63
C GLU A 72 -7.42 2.32 12.76
N ILE A 73 -6.17 2.07 13.15
CA ILE A 73 -5.26 1.25 12.33
C ILE A 73 -5.67 -0.22 12.38
N ASP A 74 -6.11 -0.73 13.54
CA ASP A 74 -6.56 -2.12 13.68
C ASP A 74 -7.84 -2.38 12.87
N ASP A 75 -8.78 -1.43 12.82
CA ASP A 75 -9.95 -1.50 11.94
C ASP A 75 -9.54 -1.57 10.46
N ARG A 76 -8.53 -0.79 10.06
CA ARG A 76 -8.00 -0.85 8.69
C ARG A 76 -7.31 -2.18 8.41
N ILE A 77 -6.50 -2.71 9.34
CA ILE A 77 -5.87 -4.04 9.21
C ILE A 77 -6.94 -5.08 8.95
N ALA A 78 -7.97 -5.15 9.80
CA ALA A 78 -9.07 -6.09 9.66
C ALA A 78 -9.83 -5.93 8.33
N TRP A 79 -10.05 -4.69 7.88
CA TRP A 79 -10.74 -4.41 6.62
C TRP A 79 -10.00 -4.97 5.39
N TYR A 80 -8.67 -4.86 5.37
CA TYR A 80 -7.83 -5.40 4.28
C TYR A 80 -7.59 -6.90 4.40
N GLU A 81 -7.48 -7.45 5.61
CA GLU A 81 -7.39 -8.90 5.82
C GLU A 81 -8.64 -9.61 5.31
N ALA A 82 -9.82 -9.01 5.49
CA ALA A 82 -11.07 -9.50 4.90
C ALA A 82 -11.14 -9.36 3.36
N ARG A 83 -10.23 -8.59 2.74
CA ARG A 83 -10.20 -8.31 1.30
C ARG A 83 -8.79 -8.45 0.71
N PRO A 84 -8.23 -9.69 0.65
CA PRO A 84 -6.85 -9.90 0.21
C PRO A 84 -6.55 -9.30 -1.18
N MET A 85 -7.52 -9.33 -2.10
CA MET A 85 -7.39 -8.77 -3.45
C MET A 85 -7.14 -7.25 -3.46
N LEU A 86 -7.58 -6.53 -2.42
CA LEU A 86 -7.37 -5.08 -2.30
C LEU A 86 -6.10 -4.75 -1.48
N ASN A 87 -5.54 -5.72 -0.77
CA ASN A 87 -4.36 -5.54 0.06
C ASN A 87 -3.06 -5.66 -0.75
N VAL A 88 -2.82 -4.69 -1.63
CA VAL A 88 -1.60 -4.63 -2.43
C VAL A 88 -0.39 -4.42 -1.51
N SER A 89 0.73 -5.11 -1.76
CA SER A 89 1.97 -4.89 -1.00
C SER A 89 2.52 -3.47 -1.24
N PRO A 90 3.08 -2.80 -0.22
CA PRO A 90 3.77 -1.51 -0.41
C PRO A 90 4.89 -1.58 -1.43
N LEU A 91 5.55 -2.74 -1.57
CA LEU A 91 6.61 -2.95 -2.58
C LEU A 91 6.07 -2.87 -4.01
N LEU A 92 4.81 -3.26 -4.23
CA LEU A 92 4.17 -3.14 -5.53
C LEU A 92 3.63 -1.72 -5.74
N ARG A 93 3.01 -1.12 -4.73
CA ARG A 93 2.52 0.28 -4.81
C ARG A 93 3.63 1.28 -5.13
N CYS A 94 4.78 1.13 -4.47
CA CYS A 94 5.90 2.05 -4.63
C CYS A 94 6.83 1.66 -5.80
N ASN A 95 6.44 0.70 -6.65
CA ASN A 95 7.29 0.29 -7.76
C ASN A 95 7.34 1.40 -8.83
N PRO A 96 8.53 1.91 -9.20
CA PRO A 96 8.65 2.98 -10.19
C PRO A 96 8.13 2.59 -11.58
N LEU A 97 8.12 1.30 -11.91
CA LEU A 97 7.63 0.77 -13.19
C LEU A 97 6.14 0.42 -13.16
N LEU A 98 5.43 0.63 -12.04
CA LEU A 98 4.04 0.19 -11.90
C LEU A 98 3.14 0.78 -13.00
N ASN A 99 3.29 2.07 -13.30
CA ASN A 99 2.49 2.74 -14.32
C ASN A 99 2.76 2.16 -15.71
N GLU A 100 4.04 2.05 -16.09
CA GLU A 100 4.47 1.54 -17.39
C GLU A 100 4.00 0.09 -17.62
N VAL A 101 4.19 -0.78 -16.62
CA VAL A 101 3.72 -2.17 -16.69
C VAL A 101 2.20 -2.23 -16.78
N THR A 102 1.48 -1.40 -16.01
CA THR A 102 0.01 -1.38 -16.02
C THR A 102 -0.52 -0.94 -17.37
N GLU A 103 0.03 0.12 -17.96
CA GLU A 103 -0.33 0.61 -19.28
C GLU A 103 -0.03 -0.42 -20.38
N TYR A 104 1.17 -1.02 -20.35
CA TYR A 104 1.56 -2.06 -21.29
C TYR A 104 0.63 -3.27 -21.22
N VAL A 105 0.34 -3.77 -20.02
CA VAL A 105 -0.57 -4.91 -19.82
C VAL A 105 -1.99 -4.55 -20.27
N ALA A 106 -2.45 -3.34 -20.00
CA ALA A 106 -3.77 -2.88 -20.44
C ALA A 106 -3.85 -2.80 -21.97
N ALA A 107 -2.81 -2.30 -22.64
CA ALA A 107 -2.71 -2.26 -24.10
C ALA A 107 -2.72 -3.68 -24.69
N TYR A 108 -1.82 -4.54 -24.22
CA TYR A 108 -1.72 -5.92 -24.69
C TYR A 108 -3.01 -6.73 -24.51
N ARG A 109 -3.70 -6.55 -23.37
CA ARG A 109 -5.02 -7.18 -23.14
C ARG A 109 -6.08 -6.66 -24.12
N ARG A 110 -6.03 -5.36 -24.44
CA ARG A 110 -6.96 -4.73 -25.40
C ARG A 110 -6.78 -5.34 -26.79
N ASP A 111 -5.54 -5.46 -27.24
CA ASP A 111 -5.19 -6.02 -28.55
C ASP A 111 -5.57 -7.50 -28.64
N ARG A 112 -5.18 -8.31 -27.64
CA ARG A 112 -5.54 -9.74 -27.59
C ARG A 112 -7.06 -9.95 -27.59
N ASN A 113 -7.81 -9.16 -26.83
CA ASN A 113 -9.26 -9.29 -26.78
C ASN A 113 -9.91 -8.87 -28.11
N ALA A 114 -9.32 -7.90 -28.82
CA ALA A 114 -9.76 -7.54 -30.16
C ALA A 114 -9.53 -8.68 -31.16
N ASP A 115 -8.36 -9.34 -31.10
CA ASP A 115 -8.04 -10.50 -31.93
C ASP A 115 -8.99 -11.68 -31.68
N ILE A 116 -9.32 -11.97 -30.41
CA ILE A 116 -10.28 -13.03 -30.04
C ILE A 116 -11.67 -12.71 -30.61
N ASN A 117 -12.15 -11.47 -30.42
CA ASN A 117 -13.46 -11.06 -30.93
C ASN A 117 -13.52 -11.11 -32.47
N PHE A 118 -12.40 -10.81 -33.15
CA PHE A 118 -12.30 -10.89 -34.61
C PHE A 118 -12.43 -12.34 -35.10
N LEU A 119 -11.68 -13.28 -34.49
CA LEU A 119 -11.72 -14.70 -34.84
C LEU A 119 -13.11 -15.34 -34.58
N GLU A 120 -13.79 -14.93 -33.50
CA GLU A 120 -15.16 -15.38 -33.22
C GLU A 120 -16.19 -14.84 -34.23
N SER A 121 -15.93 -13.66 -34.83
CA SER A 121 -16.81 -13.07 -35.84
C SER A 121 -16.67 -13.67 -37.25
N GLU A 122 -15.51 -14.24 -37.59
CA GLU A 122 -15.29 -14.97 -38.86
C GLU A 122 -15.76 -16.44 -38.80
N ALA A 123 -16.00 -16.99 -37.60
CA ALA A 123 -16.44 -18.37 -37.38
C ALA A 123 -17.97 -18.56 -37.38
N LEU A 124 -18.74 -17.48 -37.58
CA LEU A 124 -20.21 -17.43 -37.63
C LEU A 124 -20.72 -17.13 -39.05
#